data_AF-A0A2D7V1S8-F1
#
_entry.id   AF-A0A2D7V1S8-F1
#
_cell.length_a   1.000
_cell.length_b   1.000
_cell.length_c   1.000
_cell.angle_alpha   90.00
_cell.angle_beta   90.00
_cell.angle_gamma   90.00
#
_symmetry.space_group_name_H-M   'P 1'
#
loop_
_entity.id
_entity.type
_entity.pdbx_description
1 polymer ?
#
loop_
_entity_poly.entity_id
_entity_poly.type
_entity_poly.pdbx_seq_one_letter_code
_entity_poly.pdbx_strand_id
1 'polypeptide(L)'
;MNIALKFKILRTLLNQSQKELASTLGISNSSLYLYEAGKRDPRSSLLVKIDKLIKENMEANRVQDDSLDRVLQSHGTTETRSSDVIELQRENILLLKEKIQNLEKRLNILKNQRDKNVMVNEQTSTFNLETSFIIHEN
;
A
#
# COMPACT_ATOMS: atom_id res chain seq x y z
N MET A 1 -3.85 17.11 2.03
CA MET A 1 -3.79 15.81 1.32
C MET A 1 -2.62 15.85 0.34
N ASN A 2 -1.73 14.87 0.38
CA ASN A 2 -0.54 14.81 -0.48
C ASN A 2 -0.94 14.64 -1.96
N ILE A 3 -0.39 15.45 -2.87
CA ILE A 3 -0.73 15.43 -4.31
C ILE A 3 -0.49 14.06 -4.94
N ALA A 4 0.61 13.39 -4.56
CA ALA A 4 0.94 12.05 -5.03
C ALA A 4 -0.09 11.01 -4.58
N LEU A 5 -0.68 11.21 -3.40
CA LEU A 5 -1.71 10.33 -2.88
C LEU A 5 -3.01 10.46 -3.70
N LYS A 6 -3.35 11.65 -4.21
CA LYS A 6 -4.52 11.85 -5.09
C LYS A 6 -4.43 10.98 -6.34
N PHE A 7 -3.27 10.94 -7.00
CA PHE A 7 -3.05 10.10 -8.17
C PHE A 7 -3.15 8.61 -7.86
N LYS A 8 -2.59 8.17 -6.73
CA LYS A 8 -2.69 6.77 -6.29
C LYS A 8 -4.12 6.36 -5.96
N ILE A 9 -4.87 7.22 -5.25
CA ILE A 9 -6.30 6.99 -4.97
C ILE A 9 -7.07 6.86 -6.28
N LEU A 10 -6.87 7.77 -7.23
CA LEU A 10 -7.56 7.72 -8.51
C LEU A 10 -7.20 6.47 -9.33
N ARG A 11 -5.93 6.02 -9.31
CA ARG A 11 -5.51 4.75 -9.92
C ARG A 11 -6.26 3.57 -9.34
N THR A 12 -6.39 3.53 -8.02
CA THR A 12 -7.09 2.44 -7.32
C THR A 12 -8.58 2.49 -7.62
N LEU A 13 -9.21 3.67 -7.58
CA LEU A 13 -10.63 3.84 -7.90
C LEU A 13 -10.97 3.37 -9.32
N LEU A 14 -10.09 3.63 -10.28
CA LEU A 14 -10.29 3.26 -11.68
C LEU A 14 -9.70 1.89 -12.04
N ASN A 15 -9.02 1.22 -11.11
CA ASN A 15 -8.22 0.01 -11.36
C ASN A 15 -7.25 0.14 -12.55
N GLN A 16 -6.57 1.27 -12.67
CA GLN A 16 -5.70 1.59 -13.80
C GLN A 16 -4.21 1.52 -13.43
N SER A 17 -3.39 1.04 -14.36
CA SER A 17 -1.94 1.22 -14.36
C SER A 17 -1.55 2.70 -14.57
N GLN A 18 -0.28 3.07 -14.31
CA GLN A 18 0.15 4.47 -14.46
C GLN A 18 0.08 4.87 -15.93
N LYS A 19 0.29 3.92 -16.85
CA LYS A 19 0.20 4.18 -18.28
C LYS A 19 -1.25 4.49 -18.67
N GLU A 20 -2.19 3.70 -18.18
CA GLU A 20 -3.62 3.89 -18.46
C GLU A 20 -4.15 5.19 -17.86
N LEU A 21 -3.82 5.48 -16.59
CA LEU A 21 -4.25 6.74 -15.97
C LEU A 21 -3.64 7.96 -16.69
N ALA A 22 -2.37 7.88 -17.09
CA ALA A 22 -1.74 8.96 -17.84
C ALA A 22 -2.49 9.22 -19.17
N SER A 23 -2.86 8.16 -19.89
CA SER A 23 -3.69 8.27 -21.09
C SER A 23 -5.07 8.89 -20.79
N THR A 24 -5.76 8.45 -19.75
CA THR A 24 -7.06 9.01 -19.30
C THR A 24 -6.95 10.51 -18.98
N LEU A 25 -5.86 10.91 -18.34
CA LEU A 25 -5.62 12.29 -17.96
C LEU A 25 -5.12 13.16 -19.12
N GLY A 26 -4.66 12.55 -20.22
CA GLY A 26 -4.07 13.25 -21.37
C GLY A 26 -2.66 13.77 -21.10
N ILE A 27 -1.88 13.04 -20.30
CA ILE A 27 -0.50 13.39 -19.92
C ILE A 27 0.46 12.25 -20.26
N SER A 28 1.75 12.55 -20.36
CA SER A 28 2.77 11.50 -20.51
C SER A 28 2.88 10.63 -19.25
N ASN A 29 3.16 9.34 -19.41
CA ASN A 29 3.43 8.43 -18.29
C ASN A 29 4.59 8.91 -17.40
N SER A 30 5.66 9.46 -17.98
CA SER A 30 6.80 10.04 -17.25
C SER A 30 6.39 11.22 -16.35
N SER A 31 5.46 12.07 -16.80
CA SER A 31 4.93 13.15 -15.97
C SER A 31 4.14 12.61 -14.78
N LEU A 32 3.28 11.60 -15.01
CA LEU A 32 2.53 10.96 -13.93
C LEU A 32 3.47 10.32 -12.89
N TYR A 33 4.52 9.62 -13.34
CA TYR A 33 5.55 9.06 -12.45
C TYR A 33 6.17 10.13 -11.55
N LEU A 34 6.57 11.28 -12.11
CA LEU A 34 7.18 12.36 -11.34
C LEU A 34 6.20 12.97 -10.34
N TYR A 35 4.91 13.07 -10.68
CA TYR A 35 3.86 13.55 -9.77
C TYR A 35 3.65 12.57 -8.61
N GLU A 36 3.55 11.26 -8.88
CA GLU A 36 3.39 10.23 -7.85
C GLU A 36 4.63 10.03 -6.97
N ALA A 37 5.81 10.35 -7.51
CA ALA A 37 7.07 10.35 -6.76
C ALA A 37 7.29 11.66 -5.98
N GLY A 38 6.40 12.65 -6.12
CA GLY A 38 6.54 13.97 -5.49
C GLY A 38 7.75 14.76 -5.99
N LYS A 39 8.24 14.43 -7.19
CA LYS A 39 9.41 15.06 -7.82
C LYS A 39 9.05 16.27 -8.68
N ARG A 40 7.76 16.45 -8.96
CA ARG A 40 7.23 17.56 -9.75
C ARG A 40 5.82 17.88 -9.28
N ASP A 41 5.46 19.16 -9.34
CA ASP A 41 4.09 19.59 -9.10
C ASP A 41 3.29 19.64 -10.42
N PRO A 42 2.07 19.09 -10.43
CA PRO A 42 1.15 19.22 -11.55
C PRO A 42 0.57 20.64 -11.64
N ARG A 43 0.13 21.02 -12.84
CA ARG A 43 -0.57 22.31 -13.04
C ARG A 43 -1.93 22.30 -12.33
N SER A 44 -2.38 23.48 -11.90
CA SER A 44 -3.68 23.67 -11.23
C SER A 44 -4.86 23.08 -12.01
N SER A 45 -4.87 23.22 -13.34
CA SER A 45 -5.91 22.65 -14.21
C SER A 45 -5.99 21.13 -14.13
N LEU A 46 -4.87 20.44 -13.98
CA LEU A 46 -4.82 18.99 -13.83
C LEU A 46 -5.33 18.56 -12.45
N LEU A 47 -5.08 19.37 -11.42
CA LEU A 47 -5.58 19.12 -10.07
C LEU A 47 -7.10 19.19 -10.01
N VAL A 48 -7.70 20.19 -10.63
CA VAL A 48 -9.17 20.31 -10.73
C VAL A 48 -9.77 19.10 -11.44
N LYS A 49 -9.12 18.62 -12.52
CA LYS A 49 -9.57 17.42 -13.26
C LYS A 49 -9.52 16.16 -12.38
N ILE A 50 -8.46 15.98 -11.62
CA ILE A 50 -8.30 14.83 -10.71
C ILE A 50 -9.33 14.89 -9.58
N ASP A 51 -9.53 16.05 -8.97
CA ASP A 51 -10.50 16.21 -7.88
C ASP A 51 -11.93 15.94 -8.36
N LYS A 52 -12.27 16.37 -9.58
CA LYS A 52 -13.55 16.04 -10.24
C LYS A 52 -13.70 14.53 -10.45
N LEU A 53 -12.69 13.88 -11.04
CA LEU A 53 -12.74 12.44 -11.29
C LEU A 53 -12.80 11.64 -9.99
N ILE A 54 -12.05 12.04 -8.97
CA ILE A 54 -12.11 11.41 -7.65
C ILE A 54 -13.52 11.54 -7.08
N LYS A 55 -14.13 12.74 -7.11
CA LYS A 55 -15.48 12.95 -6.61
C LYS A 55 -16.50 12.10 -7.37
N GLU A 56 -16.47 12.12 -8.69
CA GLU A 56 -17.38 11.33 -9.54
C GLU A 56 -17.26 9.82 -9.27
N ASN A 57 -16.04 9.31 -9.11
CA ASN A 57 -15.81 7.88 -8.87
C ASN A 57 -16.00 7.48 -7.41
N MET A 58 -15.82 8.40 -6.46
CA MET A 58 -16.20 8.19 -5.06
C MET A 58 -17.72 8.22 -4.88
N GLU A 59 -18.44 9.10 -5.57
CA GLU A 59 -19.90 9.15 -5.56
C GLU A 59 -20.51 7.91 -6.23
N ALA A 60 -19.90 7.45 -7.32
CA ALA A 60 -20.29 6.19 -7.96
C ALA A 60 -20.05 4.96 -7.05
N ASN A 61 -18.99 4.98 -6.22
CA ASN A 61 -18.69 3.91 -5.25
C ASN A 61 -19.39 4.09 -3.88
N ARG A 62 -20.02 5.25 -3.60
CA ARG A 62 -20.76 5.53 -2.35
C ARG A 62 -22.14 4.90 -2.31
N VAL A 63 -22.66 4.42 -3.45
CA VAL A 63 -23.89 3.61 -3.49
C VAL A 63 -23.65 2.18 -2.97
N GLN A 64 -22.40 1.87 -2.59
CA GLN A 64 -21.98 0.68 -1.85
C GLN A 64 -21.24 1.05 -0.57
N ASP A 65 -21.44 2.28 -0.07
CA ASP A 65 -21.09 2.60 1.31
C ASP A 65 -22.18 3.39 2.05
N ASP A 66 -23.06 2.72 2.78
CA ASP A 66 -24.15 3.28 3.54
C ASP A 66 -24.08 2.90 5.10
N SER A 67 -23.74 1.69 5.55
CA SER A 67 -23.53 1.17 6.93
C SER A 67 -22.40 1.69 7.86
N LEU A 68 -21.95 2.94 7.83
CA LEU A 68 -20.96 3.49 8.83
C LEU A 68 -21.38 4.83 9.46
N ASP A 69 -22.68 5.18 9.58
CA ASP A 69 -23.24 6.20 10.51
C ASP A 69 -24.02 5.79 11.87
N ARG A 70 -24.80 4.68 12.01
CA ARG A 70 -25.46 4.03 13.21
C ARG A 70 -24.61 3.65 14.46
N VAL A 71 -23.34 3.24 14.40
CA VAL A 71 -22.42 2.84 15.50
C VAL A 71 -21.62 4.06 16.00
N LEU A 72 -21.71 5.25 15.38
CA LEU A 72 -21.18 6.51 15.92
C LEU A 72 -22.32 7.31 16.58
N GLN A 73 -23.58 6.95 16.35
CA GLN A 73 -24.74 7.66 16.90
C GLN A 73 -25.18 7.21 18.30
N SER A 74 -24.53 6.20 18.91
CA SER A 74 -24.86 5.85 20.30
C SER A 74 -24.38 6.86 21.34
N HIS A 75 -23.64 7.90 20.94
CA HIS A 75 -23.57 9.15 21.69
C HIS A 75 -23.60 10.36 20.72
N GLY A 76 -24.83 10.75 20.34
CA GLY A 76 -25.21 12.14 20.13
C GLY A 76 -24.48 12.92 19.05
N THR A 77 -24.82 12.70 17.79
CA THR A 77 -25.62 13.66 16.97
C THR A 77 -25.76 13.11 15.54
N THR A 78 -27.02 12.94 15.13
CA THR A 78 -27.58 12.89 13.76
C THR A 78 -27.11 11.82 12.75
N GLU A 79 -28.09 10.98 12.38
CA GLU A 79 -28.43 10.47 11.03
C GLU A 79 -27.70 9.24 10.44
N THR A 80 -28.25 8.06 10.72
CA THR A 80 -28.38 6.88 9.83
C THR A 80 -27.10 6.25 9.22
N ARG A 81 -26.48 5.24 9.88
CA ARG A 81 -25.64 4.21 9.16
C ARG A 81 -26.66 3.61 8.21
N SER A 82 -26.53 3.75 6.92
CA SER A 82 -27.26 2.97 5.95
C SER A 82 -26.71 1.50 5.85
N SER A 83 -26.64 0.76 4.74
CA SER A 83 -26.24 -0.69 4.67
C SER A 83 -24.80 -1.00 4.20
N ASP A 84 -24.16 -0.08 3.50
CA ASP A 84 -22.90 -0.39 2.84
C ASP A 84 -21.57 0.12 3.54
N VAL A 85 -21.46 1.21 4.33
CA VAL A 85 -20.35 1.69 5.19
C VAL A 85 -19.92 0.70 6.32
N ILE A 86 -20.69 -0.37 6.62
CA ILE A 86 -20.29 -1.56 7.43
C ILE A 86 -19.60 -2.52 6.47
N GLU A 87 -20.06 -2.61 5.22
CA GLU A 87 -19.47 -3.41 4.15
C GLU A 87 -18.12 -2.85 3.70
N LEU A 88 -17.94 -1.54 3.40
CA LEU A 88 -16.56 -1.05 3.21
C LEU A 88 -15.77 -0.98 4.51
N GLN A 89 -16.40 -0.92 5.70
CA GLN A 89 -15.66 -1.20 6.93
C GLN A 89 -15.14 -2.64 6.97
N ARG A 90 -15.96 -3.61 6.59
CA ARG A 90 -15.60 -5.03 6.56
C ARG A 90 -14.56 -5.29 5.48
N GLU A 91 -14.65 -4.64 4.33
CA GLU A 91 -13.68 -4.76 3.25
C GLU A 91 -12.35 -4.10 3.65
N ASN A 92 -12.38 -2.92 4.27
CA ASN A 92 -11.18 -2.33 4.88
C ASN A 92 -10.57 -3.26 5.94
N ILE A 93 -11.39 -3.89 6.79
CA ILE A 93 -10.91 -4.87 7.78
C ILE A 93 -10.30 -6.10 7.10
N LEU A 94 -10.89 -6.60 6.01
CA LEU A 94 -10.39 -7.76 5.26
C LEU A 94 -9.06 -7.44 4.57
N LEU A 95 -8.95 -6.28 3.94
CA LEU A 95 -7.73 -5.79 3.30
C LEU A 95 -6.61 -5.59 4.33
N LEU A 96 -6.94 -5.05 5.50
CA LEU A 96 -5.99 -4.93 6.61
C LEU A 96 -5.53 -6.29 7.12
N LYS A 97 -6.42 -7.28 7.22
CA LYS A 97 -6.07 -8.67 7.57
C LYS A 97 -5.15 -9.31 6.55
N GLU A 98 -5.44 -9.15 5.26
CA GLU A 98 -4.58 -9.66 4.18
C GLU A 98 -3.19 -9.01 4.22
N LYS A 99 -3.13 -7.70 4.48
CA LYS A 99 -1.87 -6.96 4.63
C LYS A 99 -1.06 -7.47 5.83
N ILE A 100 -1.71 -7.77 6.94
CA ILE A 100 -1.08 -8.37 8.13
C ILE A 100 -0.52 -9.76 7.78
N GLN A 101 -1.28 -10.62 7.13
CA GLN A 101 -0.82 -11.96 6.73
C GLN A 101 0.38 -11.90 5.77
N ASN A 102 0.40 -10.95 4.84
CA ASN A 102 1.53 -10.78 3.93
C ASN A 102 2.78 -10.27 4.66
N LEU A 103 2.61 -9.40 5.66
CA LEU A 103 3.72 -8.97 6.53
C LEU A 103 4.26 -10.12 7.38
N GLU A 104 3.39 -10.98 7.93
CA GLU A 104 3.78 -12.16 8.69
C GLU A 104 4.56 -13.17 7.83
N LYS A 105 4.09 -13.44 6.61
CA LYS A 105 4.81 -14.29 5.64
C LYS A 105 6.20 -13.72 5.35
N ARG A 106 6.31 -12.41 5.15
CA ARG A 106 7.59 -11.75 4.88
C ARG A 106 8.52 -11.80 6.10
N LEU A 107 8.00 -11.63 7.31
CA LEU A 107 8.76 -11.82 8.54
C LEU A 107 9.28 -13.24 8.69
N ASN A 108 8.49 -14.25 8.34
CA ASN A 108 8.91 -15.65 8.40
C ASN A 108 10.06 -15.93 7.43
N ILE A 109 9.99 -15.42 6.19
CA ILE A 109 11.07 -15.53 5.21
C ILE A 109 12.36 -14.89 5.75
N LEU A 110 12.26 -13.69 6.34
CA LEU A 110 13.41 -12.98 6.90
C LEU A 110 14.02 -13.72 8.11
N LYS A 111 13.20 -14.33 8.97
CA LYS A 111 13.69 -15.17 10.08
C LYS A 111 14.45 -16.39 9.55
N ASN A 112 13.88 -17.11 8.59
CA ASN A 112 14.54 -18.28 8.00
C ASN A 112 15.85 -17.94 7.27
N GLN A 113 15.94 -16.76 6.64
CA GLN A 113 17.18 -16.26 6.04
C GLN A 113 18.23 -15.91 7.09
N ARG A 114 17.82 -15.29 8.20
CA ARG A 114 18.70 -15.02 9.34
C ARG A 114 19.26 -16.33 9.90
N ASP A 115 18.42 -17.32 10.13
CA ASP A 115 18.84 -18.59 10.75
C ASP A 115 19.81 -19.36 9.84
N LYS A 116 19.57 -19.38 8.53
CA LYS A 116 20.52 -19.95 7.56
C LYS A 116 21.85 -19.20 7.52
N ASN A 117 21.82 -17.87 7.58
CA ASN A 117 23.04 -17.07 7.60
C ASN A 117 23.85 -17.27 8.88
N VAL A 118 23.17 -17.45 10.03
CA VAL A 118 23.83 -17.81 11.30
C VAL A 118 24.51 -19.18 11.19
N MET A 119 23.81 -20.19 10.67
CA MET A 119 24.37 -21.54 10.48
C MET A 119 25.60 -21.56 9.56
N VAL A 120 25.54 -20.85 8.43
CA VAL A 120 26.67 -20.77 7.50
C VAL A 120 27.86 -20.07 8.16
N ASN A 121 27.61 -19.00 8.92
CA ASN A 121 28.68 -18.23 9.56
C ASN A 121 29.38 -19.02 10.69
N GLU A 122 28.62 -19.84 11.42
CA GLU A 122 29.16 -20.80 12.40
C GLU A 122 30.03 -21.86 11.73
N GLN A 123 29.58 -22.46 10.62
CA GLN A 123 30.35 -23.46 9.87
C GLN A 123 31.63 -22.91 9.23
N THR A 124 31.60 -21.69 8.69
CA THR A 124 32.81 -21.03 8.18
C THR A 124 33.77 -20.64 9.31
N SER A 125 33.25 -20.25 10.48
CA SER A 125 34.11 -19.97 11.65
C SER A 125 34.81 -21.22 12.17
N THR A 126 34.11 -22.35 12.27
CA THR A 126 34.71 -23.62 12.71
C THR A 126 35.77 -24.12 11.71
N PHE A 127 35.47 -24.06 10.41
CA PHE A 127 36.42 -24.49 9.37
C PHE A 127 37.70 -23.64 9.34
N ASN A 128 37.58 -22.32 9.54
CA ASN A 128 38.73 -21.41 9.60
C ASN A 128 39.60 -21.64 10.86
N LEU A 129 38.99 -22.02 11.99
CA LEU A 129 39.71 -22.37 13.20
C LEU A 129 40.48 -23.70 13.04
N GLU A 130 39.85 -24.73 12.47
CA GLU A 130 40.49 -26.03 12.22
C GLU A 130 41.68 -25.93 11.25
N THR A 131 41.52 -25.18 10.15
CA THR A 131 42.61 -24.95 9.19
C THR A 131 43.76 -24.14 9.77
N SER A 132 43.49 -23.16 10.64
CA SER A 132 44.54 -22.40 11.31
C SER A 132 45.38 -23.22 12.30
N PHE A 133 44.79 -24.25 12.93
CA PHE A 133 45.48 -25.18 13.82
C PHE A 133 46.43 -26.13 13.06
N ILE A 134 45.99 -26.66 11.91
CA ILE A 134 46.77 -27.60 11.09
C ILE A 134 48.04 -26.94 10.49
N ILE A 135 47.99 -25.64 10.21
CA ILE A 135 49.12 -24.91 9.62
C ILE A 135 50.19 -24.54 10.67
N HIS A 136 49.85 -24.52 11.97
CA HIS A 136 50.79 -24.19 13.05
C HIS A 136 51.42 -25.42 13.73
N GLU A 137 51.04 -26.65 13.35
CA GLU A 137 51.59 -27.91 13.92
C GLU A 137 52.59 -28.65 13.01
N ASN A 138 53.05 -28.06 11.90
CA ASN A 138 54.13 -28.60 11.06
C ASN A 138 55.40 -27.74 11.11
#